data_AF-F0WG84-F1
#
_entry.id   AF-F0WG84-F1
#
_cell.length_a   1.000
_cell.length_b   1.000
_cell.length_c   1.000
_cell.angle_alpha   90.00
_cell.angle_beta   90.00
_cell.angle_gamma   90.00
#
_symmetry.space_group_name_H-M   'P 1'
#
loop_
_entity.id
_entity.type
_entity.pdbx_description
1 polymer ?
#
loop_
_entity_poly.entity_id
_entity_poly.type
_entity_poly.pdbx_seq_one_letter_code
_entity_poly.pdbx_strand_id
1 'polypeptide(L)'
;MSPTNLRRLYREASRTGNSSTKLKTQPDLPIQPRRIRELLNANSEFKYTERKGSPLLKSCHKMRRVMWAEANVDRGAGWDRVIFSAEKNFNLDGPDGLNITEETSVRKRTYFQGGKMEVALS
;
A
#
# COMPACT_ATOMS: atom_id res chain seq x y z
N MET A 1 13.13 26.66 5.18
CA MET A 1 13.14 25.47 6.07
C MET A 1 14.60 25.18 6.41
N SER A 2 14.95 25.02 7.69
CA SER A 2 16.34 24.74 8.08
C SER A 2 16.81 23.38 7.52
N PRO A 3 18.08 23.24 7.08
CA PRO A 3 18.65 21.95 6.70
C PRO A 3 18.51 20.86 7.77
N THR A 4 18.49 21.25 9.04
CA THR A 4 18.26 20.33 10.18
C THR A 4 16.83 19.79 10.18
N ASN A 5 15.85 20.66 9.96
CA ASN A 5 14.44 20.27 9.93
C ASN A 5 14.15 19.40 8.70
N LEU A 6 14.83 19.66 7.58
CA LEU A 6 14.68 18.86 6.36
C LEU A 6 15.18 17.43 6.56
N ARG A 7 16.37 17.28 7.16
CA ARG A 7 16.92 15.97 7.55
C ARG A 7 16.03 15.23 8.55
N ARG A 8 15.48 15.94 9.54
CA ARG A 8 14.51 15.36 10.50
C ARG A 8 13.26 14.86 9.79
N LEU A 9 12.71 15.64 8.85
CA LEU A 9 11.55 15.25 8.05
C LEU A 9 11.81 13.98 7.25
N TYR A 10 12.93 13.91 6.52
CA TYR A 10 13.28 12.73 5.72
C TYR A 10 13.49 11.50 6.60
N ARG A 11 14.22 11.63 7.71
CA ARG A 11 14.41 10.52 8.65
C ARG A 11 13.09 10.01 9.21
N GLU A 12 12.17 10.91 9.56
CA GLU A 12 10.88 10.53 10.13
C GLU A 12 9.95 9.91 9.08
N ALA A 13 9.95 10.43 7.85
CA ALA A 13 9.22 9.87 6.72
C ALA A 13 9.71 8.45 6.39
N SER A 14 11.03 8.25 6.36
CA SER A 14 11.66 6.95 6.13
C SER A 14 11.32 5.94 7.24
N ARG A 15 11.43 6.36 8.50
CA ARG A 15 11.16 5.52 9.67
C ARG A 15 9.71 5.06 9.78
N THR A 16 8.75 5.95 9.48
CA THR A 16 7.33 5.70 9.78
C THR A 16 6.47 5.40 8.55
N GLY A 17 6.86 5.88 7.36
CA GLY A 17 6.00 5.87 6.18
C GLY A 17 4.69 6.64 6.38
N ASN A 18 4.69 7.67 7.24
CA ASN A 18 3.51 8.46 7.52
C ASN A 18 3.10 9.35 6.34
N SER A 19 1.81 9.69 6.28
CA SER A 19 1.31 10.65 5.30
C SER A 19 1.78 12.07 5.61
N SER A 20 1.80 12.94 4.59
CA SER A 20 2.16 14.36 4.73
C SER A 20 1.38 15.09 5.84
N THR A 21 0.13 14.71 6.06
CA THR A 21 -0.72 15.28 7.12
C THR A 21 -0.25 14.86 8.51
N LYS A 22 0.16 13.59 8.69
CA LYS A 22 0.71 13.08 9.94
C LYS A 22 2.15 13.57 10.20
N LEU A 23 2.91 13.83 9.14
CA LEU A 23 4.24 14.44 9.26
C LEU A 23 4.15 15.91 9.69
N LYS A 24 3.07 16.62 9.33
CA LYS A 24 2.84 18.01 9.77
C LYS A 24 2.51 18.12 11.26
N THR A 25 1.85 17.14 11.87
CA THR A 25 1.49 17.17 13.30
C THR A 25 2.69 17.04 14.24
N GLN A 26 3.89 16.83 13.71
CA GLN A 26 5.13 16.86 14.49
C GLN A 26 5.50 18.32 14.83
N PRO A 27 5.84 18.64 16.10
CA PRO A 27 5.75 19.98 16.69
C PRO A 27 6.63 21.09 16.08
N ASP A 28 7.52 20.80 15.12
CA ASP A 28 8.57 21.73 14.69
C ASP A 28 8.47 22.19 13.22
N LEU A 29 7.35 21.94 12.53
CA LEU A 29 7.21 22.21 11.10
C LEU A 29 6.04 23.14 10.77
N PRO A 30 6.26 24.47 10.63
CA PRO A 30 5.26 25.42 10.15
C PRO A 30 5.11 25.34 8.62
N ILE A 31 4.98 24.14 8.06
CA ILE A 31 4.81 23.93 6.61
C ILE A 31 3.52 23.18 6.31
N GLN A 32 2.92 23.52 5.17
CA GLN A 32 1.69 22.87 4.74
C GLN A 32 1.96 21.44 4.26
N PRO A 33 0.99 20.51 4.38
CA PRO A 33 1.18 19.12 3.96
C PRO A 33 1.56 19.01 2.47
N ARG A 34 1.07 19.94 1.65
CA ARG A 34 1.46 20.06 0.24
C ARG A 34 2.97 20.24 0.08
N ARG A 35 3.58 21.15 0.85
CA ARG A 35 5.02 21.42 0.77
C ARG A 35 5.85 20.23 1.21
N ILE A 36 5.39 19.48 2.21
CA ILE A 36 6.01 18.20 2.62
C ILE A 36 6.04 17.22 1.45
N ARG A 37 4.93 17.10 0.71
CA ARG A 37 4.84 16.20 -0.45
C ARG A 37 5.79 16.61 -1.57
N GLU A 38 5.87 17.90 -1.88
CA GLU A 38 6.82 18.42 -2.87
C GLU A 38 8.28 18.10 -2.48
N LEU A 39 8.64 18.28 -1.20
CA LEU A 39 9.99 17.99 -0.70
C LEU A 39 10.33 16.49 -0.72
N LEU A 40 9.35 15.63 -0.48
CA LEU A 40 9.53 14.17 -0.56
C LEU A 40 9.63 13.73 -2.02
N ASN A 41 8.79 14.25 -2.92
CA ASN A 41 8.84 13.93 -4.35
C ASN A 41 10.11 14.44 -5.03
N ALA A 42 10.70 15.53 -4.55
CA ALA A 42 11.95 16.07 -5.08
C ALA A 42 13.19 15.24 -4.66
N ASN A 43 13.07 14.40 -3.63
CA ASN A 43 14.16 13.56 -3.16
C ASN A 43 14.07 12.17 -3.83
N SER A 44 15.12 11.77 -4.53
CA SER A 44 15.22 10.49 -5.26
C SER A 44 15.12 9.25 -4.36
N GLU A 45 15.38 9.38 -3.06
CA GLU A 45 15.27 8.30 -2.08
C GLU A 45 13.82 7.93 -1.76
N PHE A 46 12.85 8.82 -2.01
CA PHE A 46 11.45 8.58 -1.69
C PHE A 46 10.63 8.34 -2.95
N LYS A 47 9.93 7.21 -2.98
CA LYS A 47 8.95 6.91 -4.03
C LYS A 47 7.56 6.80 -3.44
N TYR A 48 6.58 7.34 -4.16
CA TYR A 48 5.19 7.09 -3.86
C TYR A 48 4.84 5.66 -4.25
N THR A 49 4.23 4.91 -3.35
CA THR A 49 3.76 3.56 -3.62
C THR A 49 2.34 3.39 -3.09
N GLU A 50 1.51 2.79 -3.94
CA GLU A 50 0.15 2.44 -3.55
C GLU A 50 0.18 1.38 -2.45
N ARG A 51 -0.70 1.55 -1.46
CA ARG A 51 -0.85 0.55 -0.41
C ARG A 51 -1.54 -0.66 -1.02
N LYS A 52 -0.88 -1.82 -0.98
CA LYS A 52 -1.52 -3.08 -1.37
C LYS A 52 -2.80 -3.27 -0.56
N GLY A 53 -3.92 -3.37 -1.25
CA GLY A 53 -5.20 -3.67 -0.63
C GLY A 53 -5.13 -5.02 0.07
N SER A 54 -5.24 -5.02 1.39
CA SER A 54 -5.38 -6.23 2.19
C SER A 54 -6.61 -6.08 3.07
N PRO A 55 -7.42 -7.15 3.24
CA PRO A 55 -8.47 -7.13 4.23
C PRO A 55 -7.88 -6.89 5.62
N LEU A 56 -8.62 -6.17 6.46
CA LEU A 56 -8.22 -5.92 7.84
C LEU A 56 -8.22 -7.24 8.61
N LEU A 57 -7.04 -7.70 9.04
CA LEU A 57 -6.89 -8.88 9.87
C LEU A 57 -6.96 -8.51 11.35
N LYS A 58 -8.07 -8.88 12.00
CA LYS A 58 -8.21 -8.83 13.46
C LYS A 58 -7.21 -9.78 14.12
N SER A 59 -6.87 -9.54 15.39
CA SER A 59 -5.97 -10.39 16.18
C SER A 59 -6.39 -11.86 16.15
N CYS A 60 -7.69 -12.14 16.30
CA CYS A 60 -8.23 -13.50 16.23
C CYS A 60 -8.00 -14.18 14.86
N HIS A 61 -8.07 -13.44 13.75
CA HIS A 61 -7.79 -13.98 12.42
C HIS A 61 -6.32 -14.35 12.26
N LYS A 62 -5.41 -13.52 12.79
CA LYS A 62 -3.97 -13.79 12.75
C LYS A 62 -3.64 -15.04 13.56
N MET A 63 -4.14 -15.12 14.79
CA MET A 63 -3.94 -16.27 15.66
C MET A 63 -4.45 -17.57 15.02
N ARG A 64 -5.68 -17.58 14.51
CA ARG A 64 -6.23 -18.75 13.80
C ARG A 64 -5.42 -19.16 12.57
N ARG A 65 -4.94 -18.19 11.79
CA ARG A 65 -4.10 -18.47 10.62
C ARG A 65 -2.77 -19.09 11.02
N VAL A 66 -2.13 -18.59 12.09
CA VAL A 66 -0.88 -19.15 12.62
C VAL A 66 -1.12 -20.57 13.14
N MET A 67 -2.12 -20.78 13.99
CA MET A 67 -2.45 -22.12 14.51
C MET A 67 -2.76 -23.11 13.39
N TRP A 68 -3.51 -22.69 12.36
CA TRP A 68 -3.80 -23.55 11.21
C TRP A 68 -2.52 -23.85 10.43
N ALA A 69 -1.64 -22.88 10.21
CA ALA A 69 -0.38 -23.09 9.52
C ALA A 69 0.53 -24.04 10.29
N GLU A 70 0.73 -23.82 11.60
CA GLU A 70 1.51 -24.70 12.47
C GLU A 70 0.97 -26.14 12.47
N ALA A 71 -0.35 -26.32 12.52
CA ALA A 71 -0.97 -27.64 12.49
C ALA A 71 -0.85 -28.36 11.13
N ASN A 72 -0.57 -27.64 10.04
CA ASN A 72 -0.59 -28.18 8.68
C ASN A 72 0.75 -28.04 7.92
N VAL A 73 1.77 -27.40 8.51
CA VAL A 73 3.06 -27.15 7.84
C VAL A 73 3.78 -28.44 7.48
N ASP A 74 3.76 -29.42 8.40
CA ASP A 74 4.42 -30.72 8.22
C ASP A 74 3.49 -31.82 7.70
N ARG A 75 2.34 -31.43 7.11
CA ARG A 75 1.32 -32.38 6.65
C ARG A 75 1.78 -33.28 5.51
N GLY A 76 2.91 -32.99 4.85
CA GLY A 76 3.59 -33.89 3.92
C GLY A 76 2.68 -34.51 2.87
N ALA A 77 2.71 -35.84 2.75
CA ALA A 77 1.83 -36.64 1.89
C ALA A 77 0.37 -36.72 2.36
N GLY A 78 -0.12 -35.73 3.11
CA GLY A 78 -1.53 -35.55 3.44
C GLY A 78 -2.19 -34.42 2.67
N TRP A 79 -1.44 -33.68 1.85
CA TRP A 79 -1.95 -32.66 0.92
C TRP A 79 -2.48 -33.27 -0.40
N ASP A 80 -1.95 -34.43 -0.80
CA ASP A 80 -2.39 -35.22 -1.97
C ASP A 80 -3.87 -35.64 -1.91
N ARG A 81 -4.41 -35.77 -0.70
CA ARG A 81 -5.81 -36.13 -0.43
C ARG A 81 -6.73 -34.92 -0.24
N VAL A 82 -6.23 -33.70 -0.35
CA VAL A 82 -7.01 -32.48 -0.14
C VAL A 82 -7.54 -31.98 -1.48
N ILE A 83 -8.87 -31.93 -1.61
CA ILE A 83 -9.53 -31.28 -2.74
C ILE A 83 -9.97 -29.88 -2.30
N PHE A 84 -9.33 -28.86 -2.84
CA PHE A 84 -9.69 -27.47 -2.58
C PHE A 84 -10.85 -27.05 -3.48
N SER A 85 -11.83 -26.35 -2.90
CA SER A 85 -12.90 -25.68 -3.63
C SER A 85 -12.92 -24.20 -3.27
N ALA A 86 -13.19 -23.36 -4.27
CA ALA A 86 -13.38 -21.93 -4.09
C ALA A 86 -14.31 -21.41 -5.18
N GLU A 87 -15.15 -20.44 -4.84
CA GLU A 87 -15.95 -19.71 -5.81
C GLU A 87 -15.24 -18.43 -6.18
N LYS A 88 -15.16 -18.16 -7.49
CA LYS A 88 -14.58 -16.94 -8.04
C LYS A 88 -15.54 -16.38 -9.07
N ASN A 89 -15.96 -15.14 -8.88
CA ASN A 89 -16.73 -14.43 -9.90
C ASN A 89 -15.82 -14.10 -11.09
N PHE A 90 -16.20 -14.60 -12.26
CA PHE A 90 -15.56 -14.28 -13.54
C PHE A 90 -16.35 -13.14 -14.19
N ASN A 91 -15.81 -11.93 -14.19
CA ASN A 91 -16.44 -10.79 -14.86
C ASN A 91 -16.04 -10.83 -16.34
N LEU A 92 -17.02 -10.82 -17.24
CA LEU A 92 -16.77 -10.79 -18.69
C LEU A 92 -16.34 -9.40 -19.20
N ASP A 93 -16.75 -8.33 -18.49
CA ASP A 93 -16.49 -6.93 -18.88
C ASP A 93 -15.50 -6.23 -17.94
N GLY A 94 -14.45 -6.94 -17.53
CA GLY A 94 -13.35 -6.30 -16.80
C GLY A 94 -12.74 -5.17 -17.64
N PRO A 95 -12.22 -4.09 -17.03
CA PRO A 95 -11.52 -3.03 -17.76
C PRO A 95 -10.30 -3.52 -18.56
N ASP A 96 -9.84 -4.75 -18.28
CA ASP A 96 -8.73 -5.43 -18.94
C ASP A 96 -9.19 -6.38 -20.07
N GLY A 97 -10.51 -6.54 -20.26
CA GLY A 97 -11.07 -7.13 -21.48
C GLY A 97 -10.96 -6.11 -22.61
N LEU A 98 -10.50 -6.56 -23.78
CA LEU A 98 -10.45 -5.75 -25.00
C LEU A 98 -11.82 -5.13 -25.30
N ASN A 99 -12.05 -3.91 -24.82
CA ASN A 99 -13.18 -3.08 -25.22
C ASN A 99 -12.88 -2.54 -26.62
N ILE A 100 -13.12 -3.36 -27.65
CA ILE A 100 -13.14 -2.88 -29.03
C ILE A 100 -14.52 -2.27 -29.26
N THR A 101 -14.72 -1.06 -28.75
CA THR A 101 -15.79 -0.17 -29.22
C THR A 101 -15.19 1.22 -29.40
N GLU A 102 -15.31 1.74 -30.62
CA GLU A 102 -14.70 2.97 -31.10
C GLU A 102 -15.30 4.24 -30.47
N GLU A 103 -15.55 4.35 -29.15
CA GLU A 103 -16.14 5.59 -28.62
C GLU A 103 -16.02 5.91 -27.12
N THR A 104 -15.00 5.46 -26.38
CA THR A 104 -14.91 5.84 -24.94
C THR A 104 -13.53 6.26 -24.46
N SER A 105 -12.98 7.32 -25.07
CA SER A 105 -11.91 8.11 -24.46
C SER A 105 -12.49 9.22 -23.58
N VAL A 106 -13.22 8.85 -22.51
CA VAL A 106 -13.64 9.79 -21.47
C VAL A 106 -12.87 9.49 -20.18
N ARG A 107 -11.94 10.39 -19.88
CA ARG A 107 -11.06 10.44 -18.71
C ARG A 107 -11.70 9.89 -17.44
N LYS A 108 -11.25 8.72 -16.99
CA LYS A 108 -11.46 8.26 -15.61
C LYS A 108 -10.76 9.23 -14.65
N ARG A 109 -11.52 10.08 -13.97
CA ARG A 109 -11.04 10.86 -12.81
C ARG A 109 -10.74 9.88 -11.67
N THR A 110 -9.47 9.59 -11.45
CA THR A 110 -9.01 8.83 -10.27
C THR A 110 -9.12 9.71 -9.03
N TYR A 111 -10.01 9.34 -8.11
CA TYR A 111 -10.04 9.91 -6.77
C TYR A 111 -8.90 9.30 -5.94
N PHE A 112 -8.02 10.16 -5.43
CA PHE A 112 -6.84 9.81 -4.66
C PHE A 112 -7.21 9.28 -3.27
N GLN A 113 -6.96 8.00 -2.99
CA GLN A 113 -6.86 7.48 -1.63
C GLN A 113 -5.40 7.27 -1.24
N GLY A 114 -5.05 7.65 -0.02
CA GLY A 114 -3.69 7.92 0.43
C GLY A 114 -2.71 6.76 0.26
N GLY A 115 -1.72 6.95 -0.61
CA GLY A 115 -0.52 6.12 -0.67
C GLY A 115 0.50 6.46 0.42
N LYS A 116 1.50 5.61 0.49
CA LYS A 116 2.63 5.69 1.43
C LYS A 116 3.87 6.10 0.64
N MET A 117 4.72 6.93 1.25
CA MET A 117 6.06 7.16 0.73
C MET A 117 6.96 6.06 1.30
N GLU A 118 7.63 5.32 0.42
CA GLU A 118 8.58 4.28 0.81
C GLU A 118 9.98 4.67 0.36
N VAL A 119 10.99 4.19 1.08
CA VAL A 119 12.40 4.37 0.71
C VAL A 119 12.67 3.46 -0.49
N ALA A 120 13.23 4.03 -1.55
CA ALA A 120 13.70 3.23 -2.69
C ALA A 120 14.86 2.34 -2.22
N LEU A 121 14.63 1.03 -2.17
CA LEU A 121 15.71 0.06 -2.01
C LEU A 121 16.51 0.02 -3.34
N SER A 122 17.83 0.17 -3.22
CA SER A 122 18.82 0.02 -4.30
C SER A 122 19.06 -1.43 -4.66
#